data_AF-A0AA94H7N5-F1
#
_entry.id   AF-A0AA94H7N5-F1
#
_cell.length_a   1.000
_cell.length_b   1.000
_cell.length_c   1.000
_cell.angle_alpha   90.00
_cell.angle_beta   90.00
_cell.angle_gamma   90.00
#
_symmetry.space_group_name_H-M   'P 1'
#
loop_
_entity.id
_entity.type
_entity.pdbx_description
1 polymer ?
#
loop_
_entity_poly.entity_id
_entity_poly.type
_entity_poly.pdbx_seq_one_letter_code
_entity_poly.pdbx_strand_id
1 'polypeptide(L)' 'MTKAKRDTNQSKCGKAPTFQIRITPELKAQFEAAANDAGMSLGNWLKTLGRKELERLGVEPLNAELSKISK' A
#
# COMPACT_ATOMS: atom_id res chain seq x y z
N MET A 1 -5.57 22.11 18.83
CA MET A 1 -6.67 21.16 18.54
C MET A 1 -6.97 21.19 17.05
N THR A 2 -6.40 20.25 16.27
CA THR A 2 -6.86 19.96 14.89
C THR A 2 -6.84 18.45 14.72
N LYS A 3 -8.03 17.85 14.69
CA LYS A 3 -8.24 16.41 14.62
C LYS A 3 -7.99 15.99 13.17
N ALA A 4 -6.75 15.57 12.87
CA ALA A 4 -6.42 15.00 11.56
C ALA A 4 -7.37 13.83 11.28
N LYS A 5 -8.23 14.01 10.29
CA LYS A 5 -9.27 13.05 9.90
C LYS A 5 -8.58 11.91 9.15
N ARG A 6 -8.02 10.96 9.91
CA ARG A 6 -7.51 9.71 9.33
C ARG A 6 -8.67 8.96 8.71
N ASP A 7 -8.49 8.56 7.46
CA ASP A 7 -9.37 7.65 6.75
C ASP A 7 -9.56 6.39 7.58
N THR A 8 -10.78 6.14 8.06
CA THR A 8 -11.10 4.98 8.89
C THR A 8 -11.10 3.76 8.00
N ASN A 9 -9.93 3.14 7.84
CA ASN A 9 -9.83 1.84 7.19
C ASN A 9 -10.49 0.79 8.10
N GLN A 10 -11.77 0.51 7.87
CA GLN A 10 -12.46 -0.62 8.48
C GLN A 10 -11.91 -1.92 7.89
N SER A 11 -10.74 -2.33 8.37
CA SER A 11 -10.13 -3.61 8.01
C SER A 11 -10.90 -4.75 8.67
N LYS A 12 -12.01 -5.17 8.06
CA LYS A 12 -12.67 -6.47 8.32
C LYS A 12 -11.91 -7.57 7.59
N CYS A 13 -10.73 -7.94 8.06
CA CYS A 13 -10.09 -9.22 7.74
C CYS A 13 -8.95 -9.44 8.73
N GLY A 14 -8.87 -10.64 9.31
CA GLY A 14 -7.92 -10.98 10.36
C GLY A 14 -6.49 -10.51 10.05
N LYS A 15 -5.91 -9.74 10.98
CA LYS A 15 -4.52 -9.27 11.05
C LYS A 15 -3.73 -9.48 9.75
N ALA A 16 -3.87 -8.54 8.81
CA ALA A 16 -2.99 -8.51 7.65
C ALA A 16 -1.52 -8.52 8.14
N PRO A 17 -0.64 -9.37 7.59
CA PRO A 17 0.75 -9.46 8.03
C PRO A 17 1.44 -8.10 7.81
N THR A 18 2.10 -7.59 8.85
CA THR A 18 2.77 -6.29 8.78
C THR A 18 4.11 -6.41 8.07
N PHE A 19 4.29 -5.65 6.99
CA PHE A 19 5.58 -5.54 6.30
C PHE A 19 6.42 -4.46 6.99
N GLN A 20 7.42 -4.87 7.76
CA GLN A 20 8.37 -3.95 8.40
C GLN A 20 9.61 -3.78 7.52
N ILE A 21 9.87 -2.56 7.07
CA ILE A 21 11.07 -2.21 6.30
C ILE A 21 11.90 -1.22 7.11
N ARG A 22 13.19 -1.48 7.23
CA ARG A 22 14.16 -0.52 7.77
C ARG A 22 14.83 0.19 6.61
N ILE A 23 14.57 1.49 6.48
CA ILE A 23 15.18 2.37 5.49
C ILE A 23 15.64 3.66 6.16
N THR A 24 16.59 4.37 5.54
CA THR A 24 17.02 5.69 6.00
C THR A 24 15.88 6.71 5.88
N PRO A 25 15.85 7.75 6.74
CA PRO A 25 14.80 8.77 6.68
C PRO A 25 14.79 9.54 5.35
N GLU A 26 15.95 9.68 4.70
CA GLU A 26 16.07 10.32 3.39
C GLU A 26 15.36 9.51 2.30
N LEU A 27 15.59 8.19 2.26
CA LEU A 27 14.91 7.31 1.32
C LEU A 27 13.39 7.26 1.57
N LYS A 28 12.99 7.30 2.84
CA LYS A 28 11.56 7.41 3.20
C LYS A 28 10.93 8.68 2.61
N ALA A 29 11.62 9.83 2.69
CA ALA A 29 11.12 11.08 2.14
C ALA A 29 10.94 11.00 0.62
N GLN A 30 11.87 10.34 -0.09
CA GLN A 30 11.74 10.11 -1.53
C GLN A 30 10.52 9.25 -1.87
N PHE A 31 10.27 8.17 -1.11
CA PHE A 31 9.08 7.34 -1.32
C PHE A 31 7.79 8.08 -0.99
N GLU A 32 7.77 8.93 0.03
CA GLU A 32 6.60 9.75 0.35
C GLU A 32 6.33 10.80 -0.73
N ALA A 33 7.37 11.43 -1.30
CA ALA A 33 7.22 12.36 -2.42
C ALA A 33 6.62 11.66 -3.65
N ALA A 34 7.14 10.49 -4.02
CA ALA A 34 6.64 9.72 -5.16
C ALA A 34 5.21 9.19 -4.92
N ALA A 35 4.89 8.79 -3.69
CA ALA A 35 3.54 8.38 -3.33
C ALA A 35 2.54 9.55 -3.39
N ASN A 36 2.96 10.74 -2.93
CA ASN A 36 2.15 11.95 -2.98
C ASN A 36 1.91 12.44 -4.41
N ASP A 37 2.91 12.36 -5.29
CA ASP A 37 2.78 12.63 -6.73
C ASP A 37 1.76 11.68 -7.38
N ALA A 38 1.77 10.41 -6.99
CA ALA A 38 0.78 9.42 -7.42
C ALA A 38 -0.59 9.55 -6.70
N GLY A 39 -0.78 10.56 -5.84
CA GLY A 39 -2.04 10.84 -5.14
C GLY A 39 -2.47 9.75 -4.14
N MET A 40 -1.53 8.97 -3.60
CA MET A 40 -1.84 7.84 -2.72
C MET A 40 -0.93 7.74 -1.51
N SER A 41 -1.33 6.97 -0.49
CA SER A 41 -0.49 6.74 0.69
C SER A 41 0.73 5.89 0.35
N LEU A 42 1.85 6.12 1.06
CA LEU A 42 3.11 5.38 0.89
C LEU A 42 2.90 3.86 0.83
N GLY A 43 2.09 3.31 1.72
CA GLY A 43 1.79 1.88 1.76
C GLY A 43 1.02 1.39 0.53
N ASN A 44 0.10 2.19 -0.02
CA ASN A 44 -0.61 1.83 -1.24
C ASN A 44 0.26 1.96 -2.49
N TRP A 45 1.15 2.94 -2.49
CA TRP A 45 2.15 3.15 -3.52
C TRP A 45 3.12 1.97 -3.60
N LEU A 46 3.69 1.54 -2.46
CA LEU A 46 4.56 0.36 -2.39
C LEU A 46 3.85 -0.92 -2.85
N LYS A 47 2.59 -1.13 -2.46
CA LYS A 47 1.80 -2.29 -2.93
C LYS A 47 1.64 -2.29 -4.44
N THR A 48 1.43 -1.11 -5.04
CA THR A 48 1.27 -0.98 -6.49
C THR A 48 2.59 -1.22 -7.21
N LEU A 49 3.70 -0.70 -6.66
CA LEU A 49 5.04 -0.97 -7.18
C LEU A 49 5.37 -2.47 -7.15
N GLY A 50 5.11 -3.14 -6.02
CA GLY A 50 5.33 -4.58 -5.89
C GLY A 50 4.48 -5.41 -6.85
N ARG A 51 3.21 -5.03 -7.08
CA ARG A 51 2.35 -5.72 -8.06
C ARG A 51 2.87 -5.58 -9.49
N LYS A 52 3.22 -4.36 -9.91
CA LYS A 52 3.80 -4.12 -11.24
C LYS A 52 5.10 -4.90 -11.46
N GLU A 53 5.91 -5.03 -10.41
CA GLU A 53 7.14 -5.80 -10.49
C GLU A 53 6.87 -7.31 -10.61
N LEU A 54 5.86 -7.84 -9.90
CA LEU A 54 5.41 -9.22 -10.08
C LEU A 54 4.91 -9.47 -11.52
N GLU A 55 4.09 -8.57 -12.05
CA GLU A 55 3.63 -8.62 -13.44
C GLU A 55 4.81 -8.61 -14.44
N ARG A 56 5.83 -7.77 -14.19
CA ARG A 56 7.07 -7.72 -15.00
C ARG A 56 7.85 -9.03 -14.96
N LEU A 57 7.80 -9.75 -13.84
CA LEU A 57 8.41 -11.06 -13.65
C LEU A 57 7.54 -12.21 -14.19
N GLY A 58 6.36 -11.91 -14.75
CA GLY A 58 5.42 -12.91 -15.24
C GLY A 58 4.65 -13.65 -14.13
N VAL A 59 4.63 -13.09 -12.91
CA VAL A 59 3.90 -13.64 -11.76
C VAL A 59 2.59 -12.87 -11.61
N GLU A 60 1.45 -13.56 -11.69
CA GLU A 60 0.15 -12.91 -11.47
C GLU A 60 -0.03 -12.52 -9.99
N PRO A 61 -0.24 -11.23 -9.68
CA PRO A 61 -0.43 -10.79 -8.31
C PRO A 61 -1.79 -11.25 -7.77
N LEU A 62 -1.77 -12.04 -6.69
CA LEU A 62 -2.99 -12.47 -6.00
C LEU A 62 -3.67 -11.27 -5.33
N ASN A 63 -4.75 -10.77 -5.91
CA ASN A 63 -5.51 -9.64 -5.38
C ASN A 63 -6.56 -10.11 -4.35
N ALA A 64 -6.37 -9.77 -3.07
CA ALA A 64 -7.35 -10.08 -2.02
C ALA A 64 -8.70 -9.33 -2.16
N GLU A 65 -8.78 -8.29 -3.00
CA GLU A 65 -9.99 -7.47 -3.15
C GLU A 65 -11.03 -8.04 -4.15
N LEU A 66 -10.69 -9.04 -4.96
CA LEU A 66 -11.66 -9.67 -5.88
C LEU A 66 -12.59 -10.69 -5.20
N SER A 67 -12.36 -11.05 -3.93
CA SER A 67 -13.26 -11.92 -3.16
C SER A 67 -14.58 -11.24 -2.75
N LYS A 68 -14.72 -9.92 -2.95
CA LYS A 68 -15.90 -9.15 -2.52
C LYS A 68 -16.89 -8.80 -3.64
N ILE A 69 -16.61 -9.13 -4.90
CA ILE A 69 -17.53 -8.86 -6.03
C ILE A 69 -18.36 -10.11 -6.39
N SER A 70 -18.06 -11.28 -5.83
CA SER A 70 -18.88 -12.48 -5.98
C SER A 70 -19.56 -12.87 -4.67
N LYS A 71 -20.59 -12.12 -4.27
CA LYS A 71 -21.70 -12.67 -3.49
C LYS A 71 -23.00 -11.89 -3.72
#